data_AF-A0A1W9U9G2-F1
#
_entry.id   AF-A0A1W9U9G2-F1
#
_cell.length_a   1.000
_cell.length_b   1.000
_cell.length_c   1.000
_cell.angle_alpha   90.00
_cell.angle_beta   90.00
_cell.angle_gamma   90.00
#
_symmetry.space_group_name_H-M   'P 1'
#
loop_
_entity.id
_entity.type
_entity.pdbx_description
1 polymer ?
#
loop_
_entity_poly.entity_id
_entity_poly.type
_entity_poly.pdbx_seq_one_letter_code
_entity_poly.pdbx_strand_id
1 'polypeptide(L)'
;MEKGPQTSAETEIELLLRQLEPGSARYSILNCAKHFKSSWVELGQQLQVVRQQRSYTDWGYTTFEDYCAREIRIRRQTADKLTMAFHYLQQNNPTLAQQSDNLQPVPDFRSIDLLRHF
;
A
#
# COMPACT_ATOMS: atom_id res chain seq x y z
N MET A 1 12.30 11.90 -1.58
CA MET A 1 11.08 11.27 -1.07
C MET A 1 9.99 11.54 -2.09
N GLU A 2 9.71 10.58 -2.97
CA GLU A 2 8.56 10.68 -3.86
C GLU A 2 7.29 10.71 -2.99
N LYS A 3 6.42 11.69 -3.21
CA LYS A 3 5.12 11.73 -2.55
C LYS A 3 4.30 10.57 -3.12
N GLY A 4 3.93 9.64 -2.24
CA GLY A 4 3.01 8.56 -2.59
C GLY A 4 1.65 9.09 -3.07
N PRO A 5 0.80 8.19 -3.58
CA PRO A 5 -0.53 8.52 -4.08
C PRO A 5 -1.36 9.32 -3.06
N GLN A 6 -1.79 10.54 -3.42
CA GLN A 6 -2.58 11.41 -2.55
C GLN A 6 -4.06 11.40 -2.95
N THR A 7 -4.92 11.05 -2.01
CA THR A 7 -6.38 11.04 -2.15
C THR A 7 -6.97 12.45 -1.98
N SER A 8 -8.17 12.70 -2.55
CA SER A 8 -8.89 13.99 -2.35
C SER A 8 -9.05 14.33 -0.86
N ALA A 9 -9.40 13.33 -0.05
CA ALA A 9 -9.58 13.50 1.39
C ALA A 9 -8.27 13.92 2.10
N GLU A 10 -7.11 13.46 1.65
CA GLU A 10 -5.82 13.89 2.21
C GLU A 10 -5.50 15.33 1.83
N THR A 11 -5.81 15.74 0.60
CA THR A 11 -5.69 17.14 0.15
C THR A 11 -6.57 18.07 1.00
N GLU A 12 -7.82 17.67 1.26
CA GLU A 12 -8.74 18.41 2.12
C GLU A 12 -8.22 18.53 3.56
N ILE A 13 -7.73 17.42 4.13
CA ILE A 13 -7.12 17.43 5.48
C ILE A 13 -5.88 18.33 5.50
N GLU A 14 -5.06 18.33 4.44
CA GLU A 14 -3.90 19.20 4.35
C GLU A 14 -4.27 20.69 4.31
N LEU A 15 -5.33 21.06 3.59
CA LEU A 15 -5.86 22.42 3.59
C LEU A 15 -6.35 22.85 4.98
N LEU A 16 -7.02 21.95 5.70
CA LEU A 16 -7.45 22.21 7.08
C LEU A 16 -6.27 22.38 8.03
N LEU A 17 -5.23 21.54 7.93
CA LEU A 17 -4.05 21.60 8.79
C LEU A 17 -3.31 22.94 8.67
N ARG A 18 -3.28 23.56 7.49
CA ARG A 18 -2.63 24.87 7.26
C ARG A 18 -3.29 26.01 8.05
N GLN A 19 -4.53 25.84 8.48
CA GLN A 19 -5.31 26.86 9.20
C GLN A 19 -5.33 26.62 10.71
N LEU A 20 -4.75 25.50 11.18
CA LEU A 20 -4.76 25.13 12.58
C LEU A 20 -3.43 25.45 13.25
N GLU A 21 -3.49 25.83 14.51
CA GLU A 21 -2.31 26.01 15.34
C GLU A 21 -1.56 24.66 15.49
N PRO A 22 -0.28 24.58 15.09
CA PRO A 22 0.55 23.41 15.33
C PRO A 22 0.64 23.10 16.82
N GLY A 23 0.49 21.82 17.19
CA GLY A 23 0.51 21.38 18.59
C GLY A 23 -0.86 21.38 19.27
N SER A 24 -1.89 21.98 18.67
CA SER A 24 -3.26 21.81 19.15
C SER A 24 -3.73 20.35 19.03
N ALA A 25 -4.64 19.92 19.91
CA ALA A 25 -5.19 18.56 19.87
C ALA A 25 -5.86 18.24 18.51
N ARG A 26 -6.55 19.23 17.93
CA ARG A 26 -7.22 19.10 16.62
C ARG A 26 -6.21 18.92 15.50
N TYR A 27 -5.11 19.68 15.50
CA TYR A 27 -4.02 19.50 14.54
C TYR A 27 -3.44 18.08 14.63
N SER A 28 -3.15 17.60 15.84
CA SER A 28 -2.58 16.27 16.07
C SER A 28 -3.47 15.14 15.54
N ILE A 29 -4.78 15.22 15.79
CA ILE A 29 -5.74 14.21 15.30
C ILE A 29 -5.81 14.22 13.76
N LEU A 30 -5.93 15.40 13.14
CA LEU A 30 -6.01 15.50 11.68
C LEU A 30 -4.72 15.04 11.00
N ASN A 31 -3.56 15.39 11.58
CA ASN A 31 -2.28 14.94 11.06
C ASN A 31 -2.15 13.41 11.16
N CYS A 32 -2.54 12.81 12.30
CA CYS A 32 -2.60 11.36 12.46
C CYS A 32 -3.55 10.71 11.44
N ALA A 33 -4.74 11.29 11.23
CA ALA A 33 -5.71 10.80 10.26
C ALA A 33 -5.21 10.88 8.80
N LYS A 34 -4.39 11.87 8.46
CA LYS A 34 -3.73 11.98 7.16
C LYS A 34 -2.70 10.85 6.99
N HIS A 35 -1.81 10.68 7.96
CA HIS A 35 -0.78 9.63 7.91
C HIS A 35 -1.38 8.22 7.87
N PHE A 36 -2.45 7.98 8.63
CA PHE A 36 -3.18 6.72 8.58
C PHE A 36 -3.74 6.45 7.18
N LYS A 37 -4.31 7.48 6.51
CA LYS A 37 -4.81 7.35 5.14
C LYS A 37 -3.73 6.95 4.16
N SER A 38 -2.59 7.63 4.19
CA SER A 38 -1.49 7.33 3.28
C SER A 38 -0.96 5.92 3.51
N SER A 39 -0.79 5.53 4.79
CA SER A 39 -0.25 4.23 5.18
C SER A 39 -1.14 3.06 4.75
N TRP A 40 -2.47 3.16 4.91
CA TRP A 40 -3.34 2.05 4.51
C TRP A 40 -3.47 1.94 2.99
N VAL A 41 -3.46 3.06 2.26
CA VAL A 41 -3.49 3.08 0.78
C VAL A 41 -2.24 2.40 0.24
N GLU A 42 -1.06 2.79 0.75
CA GLU A 42 0.23 2.19 0.39
C GLU A 42 0.25 0.68 0.68
N LEU A 43 -0.18 0.27 1.88
CA LEU A 43 -0.25 -1.16 2.21
C LEU A 43 -1.23 -1.91 1.30
N GLY A 44 -2.40 -1.34 1.02
CA GLY A 44 -3.39 -1.92 0.11
C GLY A 44 -2.84 -2.13 -1.30
N GLN A 45 -2.07 -1.17 -1.80
CA GLN A 45 -1.35 -1.26 -3.09
C GLN A 45 -0.36 -2.43 -3.10
N GLN A 46 0.52 -2.51 -2.11
CA GLN A 46 1.53 -3.57 -2.02
C GLN A 46 0.88 -4.96 -1.87
N LEU A 47 -0.16 -5.07 -1.03
CA LEU A 47 -0.92 -6.31 -0.88
C LEU A 47 -1.60 -6.73 -2.19
N GLN A 48 -2.11 -5.78 -2.98
CA GLN A 48 -2.69 -6.08 -4.28
C GLN A 48 -1.64 -6.63 -5.25
N VAL A 49 -0.44 -6.05 -5.31
CA VAL A 49 0.66 -6.55 -6.14
C VAL A 49 1.05 -7.97 -5.74
N VAL A 50 1.30 -8.21 -4.45
CA VAL A 50 1.64 -9.54 -3.92
C VAL A 50 0.56 -10.58 -4.24
N ARG A 51 -0.71 -10.19 -4.13
CA ARG A 51 -1.85 -11.06 -4.45
C ARG A 51 -1.92 -11.39 -5.94
N GLN A 52 -1.72 -10.40 -6.82
CA GLN A 52 -1.78 -10.57 -8.28
C GLN A 52 -0.61 -11.41 -8.81
N GLN A 53 0.61 -11.14 -8.34
CA GLN A 53 1.83 -11.83 -8.74
C GLN A 53 2.00 -13.19 -8.06
N ARG A 54 1.19 -13.47 -7.03
CA ARG A 54 1.32 -14.64 -6.16
C ARG A 54 2.69 -14.76 -5.47
N SER A 55 3.40 -13.66 -5.26
CA SER A 55 4.77 -13.65 -4.69
C SER A 55 4.87 -14.38 -3.34
N TYR A 56 3.75 -14.46 -2.60
CA TYR A 56 3.68 -15.23 -1.35
C TYR A 56 4.05 -16.72 -1.52
N THR A 57 3.87 -17.32 -2.70
CA THR A 57 4.27 -18.71 -2.93
C THR A 57 5.78 -18.88 -2.92
N ASP A 58 6.50 -17.90 -3.47
CA ASP A 58 7.96 -17.91 -3.56
C ASP A 58 8.61 -17.71 -2.19
N TRP A 59 7.89 -17.07 -1.28
CA TRP A 59 8.29 -16.89 0.11
C TRP A 59 7.92 -18.08 1.00
N GLY A 60 7.34 -19.15 0.43
CA GLY A 60 7.00 -20.39 1.13
C GLY A 60 5.64 -20.39 1.83
N TYR A 61 4.76 -19.44 1.53
CA TYR A 61 3.38 -19.43 2.04
C TYR A 61 2.44 -20.16 1.09
N THR A 62 1.54 -20.96 1.65
CA THR A 62 0.57 -21.75 0.85
C THR A 62 -0.51 -20.88 0.23
N THR A 63 -0.90 -19.80 0.90
CA THR A 63 -1.96 -18.87 0.45
C THR A 63 -1.59 -17.44 0.82
N PHE A 64 -2.19 -16.47 0.13
CA PHE A 64 -2.06 -15.05 0.45
C PHE A 64 -2.51 -14.75 1.89
N GLU A 65 -3.57 -15.42 2.34
CA GLU A 65 -4.11 -15.29 3.69
C GLU A 65 -3.13 -15.82 4.75
N ASP A 66 -2.41 -16.91 4.46
CA ASP A 66 -1.37 -17.45 5.34
C ASP A 66 -0.23 -16.44 5.51
N TYR A 67 0.23 -15.83 4.42
CA TYR A 67 1.22 -14.74 4.44
C TYR A 67 0.73 -13.54 5.27
N CYS A 68 -0.50 -13.08 5.04
CA CYS A 68 -1.09 -11.96 5.78
C CYS A 68 -1.16 -12.22 7.30
N ALA A 69 -1.55 -13.44 7.69
CA ALA A 69 -1.70 -13.80 9.09
C ALA A 69 -0.36 -14.01 9.80
N ARG A 70 0.61 -14.64 9.13
CA ARG A 70 1.88 -15.07 9.74
C ARG A 70 2.95 -14.00 9.74
N GLU A 71 3.02 -13.19 8.68
CA GLU A 71 4.09 -12.19 8.54
C GLU A 71 3.58 -10.77 8.81
N ILE A 72 2.54 -10.35 8.08
CA ILE A 72 1.99 -8.99 8.21
C ILE A 72 1.18 -8.81 9.50
N ARG A 73 0.77 -9.93 10.12
CA ARG A 73 -0.02 -9.96 11.36
C ARG A 73 -1.37 -9.27 11.26
N ILE A 74 -2.01 -9.38 10.10
CA ILE A 74 -3.38 -8.90 9.87
C ILE A 74 -4.33 -10.05 9.60
N ARG A 75 -5.58 -9.90 10.04
CA ARG A 75 -6.63 -10.88 9.74
C ARG A 75 -6.98 -10.81 8.25
N ARG A 76 -7.39 -11.93 7.67
CA ARG A 76 -7.92 -12.03 6.30
C ARG A 76 -8.91 -10.90 5.97
N GLN A 77 -9.89 -10.67 6.85
CA GLN A 77 -10.90 -9.62 6.66
C GLN A 77 -10.28 -8.21 6.52
N THR A 78 -9.20 -7.93 7.23
CA THR A 78 -8.49 -6.64 7.12
C THR A 78 -7.74 -6.56 5.79
N ALA A 79 -7.03 -7.62 5.39
CA ALA A 79 -6.35 -7.68 4.10
C ALA A 79 -7.33 -7.52 2.92
N ASP A 80 -8.48 -8.19 2.98
CA ASP A 80 -9.54 -8.06 1.97
C ASP A 80 -10.11 -6.64 1.93
N LYS A 81 -10.36 -6.01 3.09
CA LYS A 81 -10.81 -4.61 3.15
C LYS A 81 -9.79 -3.64 2.56
N LEU A 82 -8.50 -3.80 2.86
CA LEU A 82 -7.44 -2.93 2.36
C LEU A 82 -7.30 -3.04 0.85
N THR A 83 -7.20 -4.26 0.33
CA THR A 83 -7.07 -4.52 -1.11
C THR A 83 -8.31 -4.05 -1.88
N MET A 84 -9.51 -4.31 -1.36
CA MET A 84 -10.77 -3.86 -2.00
C MET A 84 -10.92 -2.33 -1.97
N ALA A 85 -10.61 -1.68 -0.85
CA ALA A 85 -10.65 -0.22 -0.73
C ALA A 85 -9.64 0.45 -1.68
N PHE A 86 -8.43 -0.11 -1.80
CA PHE A 86 -7.43 0.37 -2.74
C PHE A 86 -7.88 0.19 -4.19
N HIS A 87 -8.41 -0.99 -4.55
CA HIS A 87 -8.95 -1.24 -5.89
C HIS A 87 -10.07 -0.25 -6.26
N TYR A 88 -10.98 0.04 -5.33
CA TYR A 88 -12.02 1.05 -5.55
C TYR A 88 -11.43 2.46 -5.74
N LEU A 89 -10.41 2.84 -4.97
CA LEU A 89 -9.73 4.12 -5.15
C LEU A 89 -9.04 4.20 -6.53
N GLN A 90 -8.38 3.14 -6.96
CA GLN A 90 -7.71 3.05 -8.26
C GLN A 90 -8.70 3.24 -9.42
N GLN A 91 -9.87 2.61 -9.34
CA GLN A 91 -10.90 2.73 -10.38
C GLN A 91 -11.48 4.14 -10.51
N ASN A 92 -11.61 4.87 -9.39
CA ASN A 92 -12.25 6.18 -9.36
C ASN A 92 -11.28 7.36 -9.47
N ASN A 93 -9.96 7.13 -9.41
CA ASN A 93 -8.95 8.18 -9.46
C ASN A 93 -7.92 7.88 -10.56
N PRO A 94 -8.03 8.50 -11.75
CA PRO A 94 -7.17 8.18 -12.90
C PRO A 94 -5.67 8.43 -12.65
N THR A 95 -5.34 9.37 -11.77
CA THR A 95 -3.95 9.66 -11.37
C THR A 95 -3.30 8.52 -10.57
N LEU A 96 -4.09 7.78 -9.78
CA LEU A 96 -3.61 6.63 -9.01
C LEU A 96 -3.36 5.41 -9.90
N ALA A 97 -4.19 5.23 -10.93
CA ALA A 97 -4.05 4.15 -11.91
C ALA A 97 -2.74 4.26 -12.74
N GLN A 98 -2.29 5.48 -13.04
CA GLN A 98 -1.06 5.71 -13.81
C GLN A 98 0.22 5.34 -13.03
N GLN A 99 0.20 5.45 -11.70
CA GLN A 99 1.34 5.10 -10.85
C GLN A 99 1.47 3.58 -10.63
N SER A 100 0.35 2.85 -10.60
CA SER A 100 0.38 1.39 -10.51
C SER A 100 1.02 0.71 -11.72
N ASP A 101 0.88 1.29 -12.92
CA ASP A 101 1.54 0.77 -14.13
C ASP A 101 3.07 0.95 -14.13
N ASN A 102 3.59 1.86 -13.28
CA ASN A 102 5.02 2.11 -13.11
C ASN A 102 5.69 1.20 -12.08
N LEU A 103 4.93 0.35 -11.37
CA LEU A 103 5.52 -0.69 -10.52
C LEU A 103 6.12 -1.75 -11.44
N GLN A 104 7.41 -1.60 -11.75
CA GLN A 104 8.13 -2.53 -12.61
C GLN A 104 7.91 -3.97 -12.12
N PRO A 105 7.61 -4.92 -13.03
CA PRO A 105 7.52 -6.33 -12.65
C PRO A 105 8.83 -6.74 -12.01
N VAL A 106 8.76 -7.35 -10.82
CA VAL A 106 9.92 -7.95 -10.17
C VAL A 106 10.54 -8.92 -11.19
N PRO A 107 11.83 -8.77 -11.54
CA PRO A 107 12.43 -9.57 -12.59
C PRO A 107 12.34 -11.07 -12.24
N ASP A 108 11.95 -11.87 -13.23
CA ASP A 108 11.82 -13.33 -13.14
C ASP A 108 13.14 -13.96 -12.65
N PHE A 109 13.06 -14.70 -11.54
CA PHE A 109 14.20 -15.18 -10.75
C PHE A 109 14.93 -16.37 -11.39
N ARG A 110 14.65 -16.72 -12.65
CA ARG A 110 15.43 -17.72 -13.41
C ARG A 110 16.88 -17.28 -13.70
N SER A 111 17.26 -16.07 -13.31
CA SER A 111 18.61 -15.53 -13.52
C SER A 111 19.57 -15.71 -12.33
N ILE A 112 19.16 -16.34 -11.22
CA ILE A 112 19.96 -16.31 -9.96
C ILE A 112 20.69 -17.63 -9.67
N ASP A 113 20.55 -18.65 -10.52
CA ASP A 113 21.34 -19.89 -10.42
C ASP A 113 22.72 -19.84 -11.10
N LEU A 114 23.13 -18.72 -11.72
CA LEU A 114 24.40 -18.64 -12.45
C LEU A 114 25.62 -18.20 -11.61
N LEU A 115 25.46 -17.87 -10.32
CA LEU A 115 26.55 -17.36 -9.47
C LEU A 115 26.95 -18.32 -8.33
N ARG A 116 26.66 -19.62 -8.44
CA ARG A 116 27.13 -20.63 -7.47
C ARG A 116 28.31 -21.48 -7.94
N HIS A 117 28.87 -21.25 -9.11
CA HIS A 117 30.01 -22.03 -9.62
C HIS A 117 31.09 -21.11 -10.19
N PHE A 118 31.76 -20.33 -9.35
CA PHE A 118 33.16 -19.92 -9.55
C PHE A 118 33.84 -19.78 -8.19
#